data_AF-A0AAJ0HY33-F1
#
_entry.id   AF-A0AAJ0HY33-F1
#
_cell.length_a   1.000
_cell.length_b   1.000
_cell.length_c   1.000
_cell.angle_alpha   90.00
_cell.angle_beta   90.00
_cell.angle_gamma   90.00
#
_symmetry.space_group_name_H-M   'P 1'
#
loop_
_entity.id
_entity.type
_entity.pdbx_description
1 polymer ?
#
loop_
_entity_poly.entity_id
_entity_poly.type
_entity_poly.pdbx_seq_one_letter_code
_entity_poly.pdbx_strand_id
1 'polypeptide(L)'
;MAISFHLFPHLPWEIRSRIWELTIEPRMVDVRISHEWDDLSDDVKAKYNHSRLGLLRLRSSTPVPAPLQACREARSHLGHRFYHKAFKQLPAARSSSETVRCETPEDRLELGLEAEPRYIWVNFDVDLVDTGDTPFKYFESHFLDLKRWKFARDRYSMGDEAKVLGKVVNAKEIFAVCLGPRGASDWEATYEQCCVPCDKARFWLIDPIHGRTVTAIENDALCDEAWVRDYRKAGAYLDPATMQPFVPYLPPGWFEGRERWDVIYRWSRGYEESYR
;
A
#
# COMPACT_ATOMS: atom_id res chain seq x y z
N MET A 1 1.27 14.36 -41.31
CA MET A 1 1.94 15.67 -41.31
C MET A 1 2.41 15.95 -39.90
N ALA A 2 3.72 15.98 -39.66
CA ALA A 2 4.27 16.33 -38.36
C ALA A 2 4.17 17.85 -38.18
N ILE A 3 3.29 18.31 -37.29
CA ILE A 3 3.21 19.71 -36.90
C ILE A 3 4.38 19.95 -35.94
N SER A 4 5.57 20.17 -36.50
CA SER A 4 6.71 20.54 -35.66
C SER A 4 6.42 21.92 -35.09
N PHE A 5 6.36 22.01 -33.77
CA PHE A 5 6.01 23.23 -33.04
C PHE A 5 7.24 24.15 -33.00
N HIS A 6 7.59 24.72 -34.15
CA HIS A 6 8.84 25.45 -34.40
C HIS A 6 9.02 26.70 -33.51
N LEU A 7 7.94 27.22 -32.93
CA LEU A 7 7.98 28.42 -32.10
C LEU A 7 8.41 28.14 -30.65
N PHE A 8 8.25 26.91 -30.16
CA PHE A 8 8.55 26.60 -28.76
C PHE A 8 10.03 26.86 -28.41
N PRO A 9 11.03 26.42 -29.19
CA PRO A 9 12.44 26.68 -28.89
C PRO A 9 12.84 28.17 -28.86
N HIS A 10 12.04 29.05 -29.49
CA HIS A 10 12.31 30.49 -29.52
C HIS A 10 11.82 31.23 -28.26
N LEU A 11 11.04 30.57 -27.40
CA LEU A 11 10.61 31.14 -26.14
C LEU A 11 11.80 31.24 -25.15
N PRO A 12 11.85 32.28 -24.31
CA PRO A 12 12.78 32.34 -23.18
C PRO A 12 12.70 31.08 -22.32
N TRP A 13 13.84 30.71 -21.73
CA TRP A 13 13.95 29.51 -20.91
C TRP A 13 12.90 29.47 -19.78
N GLU A 14 12.64 30.60 -19.15
CA GLU A 14 11.70 30.76 -18.04
C GLU A 14 10.28 30.35 -18.46
N ILE A 15 9.90 30.70 -19.69
CA ILE A 15 8.60 30.33 -20.24
C ILE A 15 8.57 28.84 -20.61
N ARG A 16 9.61 28.33 -21.26
CA ARG A 16 9.68 26.91 -21.66
C ARG A 16 9.68 25.97 -20.45
N SER A 17 10.50 26.27 -19.45
CA SER A 17 10.54 25.56 -18.17
C SER A 17 9.17 25.57 -17.48
N ARG A 18 8.49 26.72 -17.46
CA ARG A 18 7.15 26.81 -16.88
C ARG A 18 6.13 25.99 -17.67
N ILE A 19 6.21 25.97 -19.00
CA ILE A 19 5.36 25.11 -19.83
C ILE A 19 5.59 23.65 -19.47
N TRP A 20 6.84 23.20 -19.34
CA TRP A 20 7.13 21.83 -18.90
C TRP A 20 6.56 21.51 -17.52
N GLU A 21 6.69 22.42 -16.55
CA GLU A 21 6.09 22.23 -15.22
C GLU A 21 4.57 22.06 -15.28
N LEU A 22 3.89 22.79 -16.16
CA LEU A 22 2.44 22.67 -16.36
C LEU A 22 2.02 21.37 -17.05
N THR A 23 2.95 20.62 -17.64
CA THR A 23 2.66 19.27 -18.18
C THR A 23 2.68 18.17 -17.12
N ILE A 24 3.01 18.49 -15.86
CA ILE A 24 2.99 17.52 -14.77
C ILE A 24 1.55 17.25 -14.39
N GLU A 25 1.09 16.03 -14.67
CA GLU A 25 -0.26 15.57 -14.33
C GLU A 25 -0.19 14.46 -13.27
N PRO A 26 -1.07 14.49 -12.25
CA PRO A 26 -1.20 13.39 -11.31
C PRO A 26 -1.57 12.09 -12.02
N ARG A 27 -0.91 10.98 -11.65
CA ARG A 27 -1.19 9.66 -12.21
C ARG A 27 -1.01 8.57 -11.17
N MET A 28 -1.56 7.40 -11.47
CA MET A 28 -1.28 6.18 -10.71
C MET A 28 0.01 5.55 -11.20
N VAL A 29 0.93 5.28 -10.28
CA VAL A 29 2.19 4.58 -10.55
C VAL A 29 2.11 3.19 -9.95
N ASP A 30 1.92 2.20 -10.80
CA ASP A 30 1.94 0.78 -10.46
C ASP A 30 3.35 0.31 -10.15
N VAL A 31 3.57 -0.19 -8.94
CA VAL A 31 4.83 -0.76 -8.47
C VAL A 31 4.56 -2.14 -7.91
N ARG A 32 5.13 -3.17 -8.52
CA ARG A 32 4.97 -4.57 -8.08
C ARG A 32 6.33 -5.22 -7.93
N ILE A 33 6.47 -6.12 -6.98
CA ILE A 33 7.67 -6.95 -6.84
C ILE A 33 7.25 -8.41 -6.86
N SER A 34 7.67 -9.13 -7.91
CA SER A 34 7.42 -10.56 -8.04
C SER A 34 8.61 -11.38 -7.52
N HIS A 35 8.29 -12.51 -6.92
CA HIS A 35 9.26 -13.55 -6.56
C HIS A 35 9.27 -14.62 -7.63
N GLU A 36 10.43 -14.85 -8.24
CA GLU A 36 10.63 -15.92 -9.22
C GLU A 36 11.66 -16.89 -8.65
N TRP A 37 11.21 -18.10 -8.26
CA TRP A 37 12.02 -19.09 -7.56
C TRP A 37 12.72 -20.08 -8.50
N ASP A 38 12.27 -20.20 -9.75
CA ASP A 38 12.62 -21.31 -10.64
C ASP A 38 13.62 -20.95 -11.76
N ASP A 39 14.00 -19.68 -11.88
CA ASP A 39 14.77 -19.17 -13.04
C ASP A 39 16.31 -19.29 -12.91
N LEU A 40 16.85 -19.71 -11.75
CA LEU A 40 18.30 -19.70 -11.50
C LEU A 40 18.96 -21.06 -11.74
N SER A 41 20.11 -21.04 -12.44
CA SER A 41 20.91 -22.23 -12.68
C SER A 41 21.48 -22.80 -11.38
N ASP A 42 21.76 -24.10 -11.38
CA ASP A 42 22.34 -24.78 -10.22
C ASP A 42 23.73 -24.24 -9.87
N ASP A 43 24.49 -23.77 -10.86
CA ASP A 43 25.80 -23.12 -10.66
C ASP A 43 25.66 -21.83 -9.85
N VAL A 44 24.65 -21.01 -10.12
CA VAL A 44 24.39 -19.76 -9.39
C VAL A 44 23.93 -20.08 -7.96
N LYS A 45 23.04 -21.07 -7.80
CA LYS A 45 22.60 -21.53 -6.47
C LYS A 45 23.77 -22.06 -5.64
N ALA A 46 24.70 -22.78 -6.27
CA ALA A 46 25.92 -23.28 -5.65
C ALA A 46 26.89 -22.15 -5.28
N LYS A 47 27.11 -21.17 -6.18
CA LYS A 47 27.97 -20.00 -5.94
C LYS A 47 27.56 -19.23 -4.69
N TYR A 48 26.27 -19.00 -4.51
CA TYR A 48 25.73 -18.28 -3.35
C TYR A 48 25.37 -19.19 -2.16
N ASN A 49 25.68 -20.49 -2.25
CA ASN A 49 25.42 -21.49 -1.20
C ASN A 49 23.96 -21.48 -0.69
N HIS A 50 23.01 -21.31 -1.60
CA HIS A 50 21.60 -21.17 -1.27
C HIS A 50 20.73 -22.05 -2.17
N SER A 51 20.20 -23.13 -1.58
CA SER A 51 19.33 -24.09 -2.26
C SER A 51 17.96 -23.53 -2.66
N ARG A 52 17.54 -22.41 -2.06
CA ARG A 52 16.29 -21.71 -2.37
C ARG A 52 16.58 -20.25 -2.66
N LEU A 53 17.27 -20.00 -3.76
CA LEU A 53 17.58 -18.65 -4.20
C LEU A 53 16.46 -18.14 -5.11
N GLY A 54 15.66 -17.18 -4.64
CA GLY A 54 14.59 -16.57 -5.41
C GLY A 54 14.93 -15.15 -5.86
N LEU A 55 14.63 -14.81 -7.11
CA LEU A 55 14.90 -13.50 -7.67
C LEU A 55 13.74 -12.53 -7.43
N LEU A 56 14.05 -11.33 -6.92
CA LEU A 56 13.07 -10.24 -6.85
C LEU A 56 13.08 -9.44 -8.15
N ARG A 57 11.96 -9.43 -8.87
CA ARG A 57 11.79 -8.62 -10.07
C ARG A 57 10.84 -7.46 -9.83
N LEU A 58 11.34 -6.25 -10.08
CA LEU A 58 10.52 -5.05 -10.16
C LEU A 58 9.68 -5.11 -11.44
N ARG A 59 8.37 -4.99 -11.28
CA ARG A 59 7.39 -4.91 -12.36
C ARG A 59 6.62 -3.60 -12.23
N SER A 60 6.39 -2.95 -13.35
CA SER A 60 5.53 -1.78 -13.44
C SER A 60 4.87 -1.77 -14.80
N SER A 61 3.56 -1.62 -14.81
CA SER A 61 2.78 -1.35 -16.03
C SER A 61 2.79 0.14 -16.41
N THR A 62 3.33 1.01 -15.55
CA THR A 62 3.27 2.46 -15.72
C THR A 62 4.35 2.93 -16.69
N PRO A 63 3.97 3.54 -17.84
CA PRO A 63 4.95 4.05 -18.79
C PRO A 63 5.73 5.23 -18.20
N VAL A 64 6.89 5.54 -18.78
CA VAL A 64 7.60 6.79 -18.45
C VAL A 64 6.70 7.99 -18.82
N PRO A 65 6.59 9.03 -17.98
CA PRO A 65 5.81 10.22 -18.30
C PRO A 65 6.16 10.78 -19.69
N ALA A 66 5.15 11.06 -20.51
CA ALA A 66 5.34 11.56 -21.87
C ALA A 66 6.26 12.80 -21.94
N PRO A 67 6.18 13.78 -21.01
CA PRO A 67 7.10 14.92 -21.02
C PRO A 67 8.58 14.53 -20.89
N LEU A 68 8.91 13.46 -20.15
CA LEU A 68 10.30 12.98 -20.01
C LEU A 68 10.82 12.29 -21.29
N GLN A 69 9.91 11.88 -22.18
CA GLN A 69 10.23 11.28 -23.48
C GLN A 69 10.26 12.30 -24.62
N ALA A 70 9.64 13.48 -24.44
CA ALA A 70 9.47 14.48 -25.50
C ALA A 70 10.81 14.99 -26.06
N CYS A 71 11.71 15.46 -25.20
CA CYS A 71 13.04 15.94 -25.60
C CYS A 71 14.03 15.94 -24.44
N ARG A 72 15.32 16.19 -24.74
CA ARG A 72 16.38 16.26 -23.72
C ARG A 72 16.13 17.37 -22.70
N GLU A 73 15.68 18.54 -23.15
CA GLU A 73 15.39 19.68 -22.27
C GLU A 73 14.31 19.36 -21.24
N ALA A 74 13.17 18.85 -21.69
CA ALA A 74 12.08 18.46 -20.81
C ALA A 74 12.54 17.40 -19.80
N ARG A 75 13.27 16.38 -20.26
CA ARG A 75 13.84 15.35 -19.38
C ARG A 75 14.81 15.91 -18.34
N SER A 76 15.70 16.82 -18.74
CA SER A 76 16.67 17.44 -17.84
C SER A 76 16.00 18.34 -16.81
N HIS A 77 15.03 19.17 -17.21
CA HIS A 77 14.30 20.05 -16.30
C HIS A 77 13.41 19.26 -15.33
N LEU A 78 12.54 18.41 -15.88
CA LEU A 78 11.56 17.67 -15.09
C LEU A 78 12.19 16.55 -14.27
N GLY A 79 13.17 15.84 -14.82
CA GLY A 79 13.86 14.73 -14.15
C GLY A 79 14.90 15.17 -13.11
N HIS A 80 15.28 16.46 -13.07
CA HIS A 80 16.13 17.00 -12.02
C HIS A 80 15.33 17.53 -10.83
N ARG A 81 14.12 18.05 -11.06
CA ARG A 81 13.37 18.82 -10.05
C ARG A 81 12.09 18.15 -9.56
N PHE A 82 11.43 17.34 -10.38
CA PHE A 82 10.08 16.85 -10.10
C PHE A 82 9.98 15.33 -10.10
N TYR A 83 10.51 14.67 -11.13
CA TYR A 83 10.50 13.22 -11.25
C TYR A 83 11.82 12.62 -10.77
N HIS A 84 11.72 11.59 -9.95
CA HIS A 84 12.86 10.85 -9.40
C HIS A 84 12.88 9.43 -9.95
N LYS A 85 14.08 8.88 -10.13
CA LYS A 85 14.25 7.44 -10.40
C LYS A 85 14.15 6.68 -9.08
N ALA A 86 12.99 6.12 -8.79
CA ALA A 86 12.69 5.40 -7.56
C ALA A 86 12.51 3.90 -7.79
N PHE A 87 12.36 3.14 -6.70
CA PHE A 87 12.07 1.71 -6.71
C PHE A 87 13.05 0.93 -7.59
N LYS A 88 14.35 1.07 -7.36
CA LYS A 88 15.35 0.35 -8.16
C LYS A 88 15.19 -1.15 -7.94
N GLN A 89 15.32 -1.93 -9.02
CA GLN A 89 15.30 -3.39 -8.94
C GLN A 89 16.36 -3.85 -7.95
N LEU A 90 15.90 -4.39 -6.83
CA LEU A 90 16.78 -4.89 -5.78
C LEU A 90 17.69 -5.98 -6.36
N PRO A 91 19.00 -5.91 -6.08
CA PRO A 91 19.92 -6.97 -6.45
C PRO A 91 19.81 -8.09 -5.41
N ALA A 92 18.62 -8.66 -5.29
CA ALA A 92 18.27 -9.52 -4.18
C ALA A 92 17.86 -10.88 -4.71
N ALA A 93 18.76 -11.81 -4.47
CA ALA A 93 18.50 -13.23 -4.52
C ALA A 93 18.21 -13.64 -3.07
N ARG A 94 16.97 -14.02 -2.77
CA ARG A 94 16.52 -14.25 -1.39
C ARG A 94 16.63 -15.73 -1.06
N SER A 95 17.36 -16.06 0.01
CA SER A 95 17.27 -17.35 0.68
C SER A 95 16.21 -17.32 1.79
N SER A 96 15.90 -18.45 2.41
CA SER A 96 14.93 -18.52 3.51
C SER A 96 15.27 -17.58 4.69
N SER A 97 16.53 -17.17 4.83
CA SER A 97 17.03 -16.44 6.00
C SER A 97 17.79 -15.15 5.68
N GLU A 98 18.26 -14.95 4.44
CA GLU A 98 19.13 -13.81 4.11
C GLU A 98 18.90 -13.28 2.69
N THR A 99 19.26 -12.01 2.48
CA THR A 99 19.21 -11.36 1.17
C THR A 99 20.64 -11.27 0.65
N VAL A 100 20.96 -12.03 -0.40
CA VAL A 100 22.26 -11.90 -1.07
C VAL A 100 22.25 -10.57 -1.82
N ARG A 101 23.25 -9.73 -1.56
CA ARG A 101 23.44 -8.47 -2.28
C ARG A 101 24.28 -8.70 -3.53
N CYS A 102 23.77 -8.32 -4.69
CA CYS A 102 24.47 -8.37 -5.97
C CYS A 102 24.83 -6.97 -6.43
N GLU A 103 25.93 -6.44 -5.90
CA GLU A 103 26.29 -5.03 -6.08
C GLU A 103 26.98 -4.75 -7.41
N THR A 104 27.48 -5.79 -8.10
CA THR A 104 28.20 -5.65 -9.37
C THR A 104 27.29 -5.91 -10.59
N PRO A 105 27.54 -5.25 -11.73
CA PRO A 105 26.87 -5.57 -13.00
C PRO A 105 27.03 -7.04 -13.40
N GLU A 106 28.18 -7.65 -13.10
CA GLU A 106 28.49 -9.04 -13.39
C GLU A 106 27.59 -9.99 -12.59
N ASP A 107 27.43 -9.76 -11.28
CA ASP A 107 26.51 -10.56 -10.44
C ASP A 107 25.06 -10.47 -10.94
N ARG A 108 24.66 -9.30 -11.45
CA ARG A 108 23.32 -9.11 -12.02
C ARG A 108 23.14 -9.92 -13.30
N LEU A 109 24.10 -9.88 -14.20
CA LEU A 109 24.07 -10.66 -15.44
C LEU A 109 24.05 -12.16 -15.16
N GLU A 110 24.82 -12.63 -14.18
CA GLU A 110 24.80 -14.03 -13.73
C GLU A 110 23.42 -14.47 -13.20
N LEU A 111 22.69 -13.57 -12.54
CA LEU A 111 21.31 -13.80 -12.09
C LEU A 111 20.26 -13.66 -13.20
N GLY A 112 20.68 -13.50 -14.46
CA GLY A 112 19.77 -13.27 -15.59
C GLY A 112 19.08 -11.90 -15.54
N LEU A 113 19.66 -10.93 -14.82
CA LEU A 113 19.20 -9.55 -14.78
C LEU A 113 19.97 -8.69 -15.78
N GLU A 114 19.38 -7.54 -16.11
CA GLU A 114 20.09 -6.47 -16.82
C GLU A 114 21.22 -5.90 -15.95
N ALA A 115 22.34 -5.56 -16.60
CA ALA A 115 23.51 -4.96 -15.96
C ALA A 115 23.14 -3.69 -15.18
N GLU A 116 22.27 -2.85 -15.74
CA GLU A 116 21.72 -1.68 -15.07
C GLU A 116 20.41 -2.03 -14.34
N PRO A 117 20.21 -1.54 -13.10
CA PRO A 117 18.96 -1.77 -12.38
C PRO A 117 17.81 -1.03 -13.03
N ARG A 118 16.69 -1.74 -13.23
CA ARG A 118 15.42 -1.12 -13.61
C ARG A 118 14.95 -0.17 -12.51
N TYR A 119 14.27 0.90 -12.91
CA TYR A 119 13.72 1.91 -12.02
C TYR A 119 12.43 2.47 -12.60
N ILE A 120 11.67 3.18 -11.76
CA ILE A 120 10.43 3.83 -12.15
C ILE A 120 10.59 5.33 -11.96
N TRP A 121 10.11 6.12 -12.91
CA TRP A 121 10.02 7.57 -12.76
C TRP A 121 8.79 7.93 -11.94
N VAL A 122 9.01 8.57 -10.79
CA VAL A 122 7.94 8.91 -9.83
C VAL A 122 8.09 10.35 -9.37
N ASN A 123 6.99 11.09 -9.36
CA ASN A 123 6.89 12.37 -8.69
C ASN A 123 6.05 12.19 -7.42
N PHE A 124 6.71 11.99 -6.28
CA PHE A 124 6.05 11.73 -5.00
C PHE A 124 5.10 12.84 -4.51
N ASP A 125 5.20 14.06 -5.07
CA ASP A 125 4.30 15.16 -4.73
C ASP A 125 2.93 15.08 -5.40
N VAL A 126 2.83 14.45 -6.57
CA VAL A 126 1.61 14.40 -7.39
C VAL A 126 1.13 12.99 -7.65
N ASP A 127 2.04 12.03 -7.81
CA ASP A 127 1.73 10.66 -8.16
C ASP A 127 1.11 9.90 -6.98
N LEU A 128 0.12 9.07 -7.29
CA LEU A 128 -0.41 8.05 -6.39
C LEU A 128 0.36 6.76 -6.63
N VAL A 129 1.22 6.35 -5.70
CA VAL A 129 1.97 5.09 -5.82
C VAL A 129 1.06 3.94 -5.43
N ASP A 130 0.80 3.01 -6.35
CA ASP A 130 0.03 1.80 -6.10
C ASP A 130 0.99 0.62 -5.97
N THR A 131 1.09 0.03 -4.78
CA THR A 131 1.95 -1.15 -4.50
C THR A 131 1.19 -2.48 -4.54
N GLY A 132 -0.13 -2.45 -4.74
CA GLY A 132 -0.96 -3.65 -4.81
C GLY A 132 -0.79 -4.56 -3.61
N ASP A 133 -0.74 -5.87 -3.87
CA ASP A 133 -0.57 -6.93 -2.87
C ASP A 133 0.91 -7.19 -2.49
N THR A 134 1.86 -6.44 -3.05
CA THR A 134 3.29 -6.63 -2.76
C THR A 134 3.62 -6.26 -1.30
N PRO A 135 4.29 -7.15 -0.53
CA PRO A 135 4.66 -6.93 0.88
C PRO A 135 5.33 -5.57 1.18
N PHE A 136 4.94 -4.91 2.27
CA PHE A 136 5.38 -3.54 2.60
C PHE A 136 6.89 -3.42 2.81
N LYS A 137 7.52 -4.45 3.37
CA LYS A 137 8.97 -4.48 3.64
C LYS A 137 9.83 -4.13 2.42
N TYR A 138 9.35 -4.38 1.20
CA TYR A 138 10.11 -4.08 -0.01
C TYR A 138 10.11 -2.60 -0.40
N PHE A 139 9.28 -1.80 0.26
CA PHE A 139 9.16 -0.36 0.02
C PHE A 139 9.68 0.47 1.20
N GLU A 140 10.29 -0.17 2.20
CA GLU A 140 10.78 0.48 3.42
C GLU A 140 11.72 1.66 3.14
N SER A 141 12.57 1.55 2.12
CA SER A 141 13.49 2.62 1.72
C SER A 141 12.79 3.88 1.18
N HIS A 142 11.50 3.81 0.87
CA HIS A 142 10.72 4.89 0.26
C HIS A 142 9.55 5.37 1.12
N PHE A 143 9.34 4.84 2.32
CA PHE A 143 8.21 5.26 3.16
C PHE A 143 8.21 6.73 3.55
N LEU A 144 9.39 7.33 3.68
CA LEU A 144 9.51 8.77 3.94
C LEU A 144 9.19 9.60 2.68
N ASP A 145 9.27 9.02 1.49
CA ASP A 145 8.99 9.70 0.24
C ASP A 145 7.48 9.66 -0.11
N LEU A 146 6.77 8.63 0.31
CA LEU A 146 5.37 8.40 -0.05
C LEU A 146 4.43 9.45 0.56
N LYS A 147 3.77 10.23 -0.29
CA LYS A 147 2.71 11.19 0.11
C LYS A 147 1.31 10.73 -0.25
N ARG A 148 1.15 9.99 -1.36
CA ARG A 148 -0.10 9.35 -1.75
C ARG A 148 0.18 7.90 -2.06
N TRP A 149 -0.46 7.00 -1.33
CA TRP A 149 -0.15 5.58 -1.41
C TRP A 149 -1.41 4.74 -1.49
N LYS A 150 -1.41 3.78 -2.42
CA LYS A 150 -2.45 2.78 -2.58
C LYS A 150 -1.84 1.40 -2.43
N PHE A 151 -2.52 0.51 -1.73
CA PHE A 151 -2.13 -0.89 -1.58
C PHE A 151 -3.35 -1.79 -1.50
N ALA A 152 -3.16 -3.10 -1.63
CA ALA A 152 -4.22 -4.09 -1.52
C ALA A 152 -3.86 -5.13 -0.47
N ARG A 153 -4.74 -5.35 0.52
CA ARG A 153 -4.51 -6.31 1.60
C ARG A 153 -5.80 -6.93 2.11
N ASP A 154 -5.67 -8.18 2.55
CA ASP A 154 -6.56 -8.71 3.56
C ASP A 154 -6.07 -8.22 4.93
N ARG A 155 -6.98 -7.63 5.72
CA ARG A 155 -6.64 -7.10 7.05
C ARG A 155 -6.04 -8.19 7.94
N TYR A 156 -6.55 -9.42 7.84
CA TYR A 156 -6.11 -10.55 8.68
C TYR A 156 -4.73 -11.07 8.28
N SER A 157 -4.31 -10.84 7.04
CA SER A 157 -2.97 -11.22 6.56
C SER A 157 -1.91 -10.15 6.85
N MET A 158 -2.29 -8.99 7.39
CA MET A 158 -1.33 -7.89 7.60
C MET A 158 -0.33 -8.15 8.72
N GLY A 159 -0.60 -9.02 9.70
CA GLY A 159 0.37 -9.40 10.74
C GLY A 159 1.27 -8.26 11.23
N ASP A 160 2.59 -8.42 11.05
CA ASP A 160 3.59 -7.38 11.38
C ASP A 160 3.63 -6.19 10.39
N GLU A 161 3.11 -6.32 9.16
CA GLU A 161 2.99 -5.20 8.20
C GLU A 161 2.09 -4.08 8.72
N ALA A 162 1.15 -4.39 9.63
CA ALA A 162 0.33 -3.37 10.30
C ALA A 162 1.19 -2.32 11.02
N LYS A 163 2.26 -2.75 11.71
CA LYS A 163 3.20 -1.85 12.41
C LYS A 163 4.01 -0.99 11.44
N VAL A 164 4.18 -1.49 10.21
CA VAL A 164 4.95 -0.82 9.16
C VAL A 164 4.16 0.35 8.56
N LEU A 165 2.83 0.28 8.57
CA LEU A 165 1.96 1.34 8.06
C LEU A 165 2.21 2.69 8.76
N GLY A 166 2.46 2.67 10.07
CA GLY A 166 2.82 3.86 10.85
C GLY A 166 4.18 4.48 10.49
N LYS A 167 5.04 3.80 9.71
CA LYS A 167 6.32 4.35 9.25
C LYS A 167 6.18 5.34 8.09
N VAL A 168 5.03 5.39 7.42
CA VAL A 168 4.79 6.24 6.24
C VAL A 168 4.35 7.65 6.67
N VAL A 169 5.16 8.29 7.51
CA VAL A 169 4.81 9.50 8.26
C VAL A 169 4.45 10.72 7.41
N ASN A 170 4.88 10.74 6.14
CA ASN A 170 4.61 11.83 5.20
C ASN A 170 3.36 11.60 4.33
N ALA A 171 2.64 10.49 4.54
CA ALA A 171 1.43 10.18 3.80
C ALA A 171 0.34 11.22 4.09
N LYS A 172 -0.14 11.86 3.03
CA LYS A 172 -1.28 12.78 3.05
C LYS A 172 -2.58 12.06 2.75
N GLU A 173 -2.53 11.03 1.91
CA GLU A 173 -3.67 10.24 1.45
C GLU A 173 -3.25 8.77 1.34
N ILE A 174 -4.07 7.87 1.86
CA ILE A 174 -3.84 6.42 1.77
C ILE A 174 -5.10 5.75 1.25
N PHE A 175 -4.94 4.79 0.34
CA PHE A 175 -6.01 4.00 -0.24
C PHE A 175 -5.74 2.51 -0.01
N ALA A 176 -6.55 1.86 0.82
CA ALA A 176 -6.48 0.42 1.03
C ALA A 176 -7.56 -0.28 0.19
N VAL A 177 -7.17 -1.17 -0.70
CA VAL A 177 -8.07 -2.12 -1.37
C VAL A 177 -8.28 -3.30 -0.43
N CYS A 178 -9.52 -3.46 0.04
CA CYS A 178 -9.89 -4.42 1.06
C CYS A 178 -10.17 -5.79 0.45
N LEU A 179 -9.19 -6.70 0.51
CA LEU A 179 -9.30 -8.04 -0.08
C LEU A 179 -9.94 -9.09 0.85
N GLY A 180 -10.19 -8.73 2.11
CA GLY A 180 -10.82 -9.61 3.09
C GLY A 180 -12.26 -9.96 2.71
N PRO A 181 -12.79 -11.09 3.21
CA PRO A 181 -14.10 -11.62 2.81
C PRO A 181 -15.28 -10.69 3.15
N ARG A 182 -15.15 -9.76 4.10
CA ARG A 182 -16.18 -8.76 4.42
C ARG A 182 -15.88 -7.37 3.86
N GLY A 183 -14.90 -7.27 2.97
CA GLY A 183 -14.54 -6.04 2.27
C GLY A 183 -14.04 -4.97 3.24
N ALA A 184 -14.56 -3.76 3.13
CA ALA A 184 -14.17 -2.65 4.02
C ALA A 184 -14.56 -2.91 5.49
N SER A 185 -15.54 -3.76 5.77
CA SER A 185 -15.95 -4.07 7.15
C SER A 185 -14.86 -4.80 7.95
N ASP A 186 -13.96 -5.53 7.27
CA ASP A 186 -12.80 -6.15 7.94
C ASP A 186 -11.78 -5.12 8.43
N TRP A 187 -11.87 -3.88 7.92
CA TRP A 187 -10.97 -2.78 8.24
C TRP A 187 -11.50 -1.86 9.36
N GLU A 188 -12.62 -2.22 10.00
CA GLU A 188 -13.15 -1.53 11.19
C GLU A 188 -12.06 -1.31 12.27
N ALA A 189 -11.97 -0.09 12.80
CA ALA A 189 -10.99 0.32 13.81
C ALA A 189 -9.51 0.11 13.42
N THR A 190 -9.21 -0.16 12.14
CA THR A 190 -7.84 -0.38 11.68
C THR A 190 -7.03 0.91 11.72
N TYR A 191 -7.69 2.06 11.54
CA TYR A 191 -7.03 3.35 11.59
C TYR A 191 -6.29 3.57 12.92
N GLU A 192 -6.98 3.31 14.04
CA GLU A 192 -6.42 3.42 15.39
C GLU A 192 -5.41 2.33 15.69
N GLN A 193 -5.71 1.08 15.31
CA GLN A 193 -4.85 -0.07 15.64
C GLN A 193 -3.51 -0.05 14.90
N CYS A 194 -3.48 0.48 13.68
CA CYS A 194 -2.29 0.50 12.83
C CYS A 194 -1.54 1.83 12.87
N CYS A 195 -1.96 2.78 13.71
CA CYS A 195 -1.39 4.13 13.82
C CYS A 195 -1.21 4.78 12.44
N VAL A 196 -2.28 4.78 11.63
CA VAL A 196 -2.23 5.32 10.27
C VAL A 196 -1.80 6.80 10.32
N PRO A 197 -0.75 7.20 9.58
CA PRO A 197 -0.13 8.52 9.77
C PRO A 197 -0.88 9.68 9.08
N CYS A 198 -1.79 9.40 8.16
CA CYS A 198 -2.61 10.42 7.50
C CYS A 198 -3.90 10.69 8.27
N ASP A 199 -4.58 11.80 7.98
CA ASP A 199 -5.92 12.09 8.52
C ASP A 199 -6.90 10.93 8.23
N LYS A 200 -7.74 10.55 9.20
CA LYS A 200 -8.76 9.51 9.07
C LYS A 200 -9.75 9.79 7.93
N ALA A 201 -10.03 11.07 7.65
CA ALA A 201 -10.83 11.49 6.52
C ALA A 201 -10.13 11.32 5.16
N ARG A 202 -8.82 11.08 5.15
CA ARG A 202 -7.99 10.84 3.96
C ARG A 202 -7.46 9.41 3.88
N PHE A 203 -7.94 8.53 4.76
CA PHE A 203 -7.74 7.10 4.65
C PHE A 203 -8.96 6.46 3.99
N TRP A 204 -8.80 6.04 2.75
CA TRP A 204 -9.85 5.50 1.91
C TRP A 204 -9.79 3.98 1.87
N LEU A 205 -10.95 3.35 2.02
CA LEU A 205 -11.17 1.92 1.93
C LEU A 205 -11.94 1.63 0.65
N ILE A 206 -11.29 0.95 -0.28
CA ILE A 206 -11.89 0.51 -1.55
C ILE A 206 -12.37 -0.92 -1.33
N ASP A 207 -13.68 -1.11 -1.38
CA ASP A 207 -14.36 -2.38 -1.16
C ASP A 207 -14.76 -2.99 -2.51
N PRO A 208 -13.93 -3.88 -3.09
CA PRO A 208 -14.24 -4.52 -4.36
C PRO A 208 -15.43 -5.48 -4.26
N ILE A 209 -15.76 -6.00 -3.06
CA ILE A 209 -16.83 -6.97 -2.86
C ILE A 209 -18.19 -6.28 -2.96
N HIS A 210 -18.33 -5.13 -2.31
CA HIS A 210 -19.58 -4.36 -2.31
C HIS A 210 -19.59 -3.22 -3.33
N GLY A 211 -18.51 -3.04 -4.10
CA GLY A 211 -18.40 -2.03 -5.15
C GLY A 211 -18.45 -0.59 -4.62
N ARG A 212 -17.98 -0.37 -3.38
CA ARG A 212 -18.03 0.95 -2.71
C ARG A 212 -16.64 1.44 -2.36
N THR A 213 -16.49 2.75 -2.22
CA THR A 213 -15.30 3.39 -1.66
C THR A 213 -15.77 4.31 -0.56
N VAL A 214 -15.24 4.11 0.65
CA VAL A 214 -15.63 4.85 1.85
C VAL A 214 -14.37 5.31 2.57
N THR A 215 -14.45 6.40 3.31
CA THR A 215 -13.38 6.79 4.24
C THR A 215 -13.40 5.87 5.47
N ALA A 216 -12.31 5.82 6.23
CA ALA A 216 -12.26 5.08 7.47
C ALA A 216 -13.30 5.57 8.50
N ILE A 217 -13.61 6.87 8.51
CA ILE A 217 -14.67 7.44 9.36
C ILE A 217 -16.04 6.87 8.99
N GLU A 218 -16.38 6.92 7.71
CA GLU A 218 -17.66 6.41 7.21
C GLU A 218 -17.77 4.89 7.41
N ASN A 219 -16.68 4.15 7.20
CA ASN A 219 -16.66 2.71 7.41
C ASN A 219 -16.94 2.34 8.87
N ASP A 220 -16.32 3.02 9.83
CA ASP A 220 -16.57 2.76 11.24
C ASP A 220 -18.02 3.06 11.62
N ALA A 221 -18.59 4.17 11.12
CA ALA A 221 -20.01 4.47 11.33
C ALA A 221 -20.94 3.39 10.74
N LEU A 222 -20.63 2.89 9.53
CA LEU A 222 -21.40 1.82 8.89
C LEU A 222 -21.29 0.50 9.67
N CYS A 223 -20.13 0.20 10.23
CA CYS A 223 -19.91 -0.96 11.09
C CYS A 223 -20.67 -0.83 12.40
N ASP A 224 -20.64 0.33 13.06
CA ASP A 224 -21.39 0.60 14.28
C ASP A 224 -22.90 0.44 14.07
N GLU A 225 -23.45 0.98 12.98
CA GLU A 225 -24.87 0.81 12.63
C GLU A 225 -25.24 -0.64 12.37
N ALA A 226 -24.39 -1.39 11.67
CA ALA A 226 -24.58 -2.82 11.42
C ALA A 226 -24.57 -3.61 12.73
N TRP A 227 -23.63 -3.31 13.62
CA TRP A 227 -23.54 -3.87 14.97
C TRP A 227 -24.83 -3.62 15.76
N VAL A 228 -25.26 -2.37 15.86
CA VAL A 228 -26.50 -1.98 16.57
C VAL A 228 -27.71 -2.74 16.04
N ARG A 229 -27.84 -2.85 14.72
CA ARG A 229 -28.94 -3.58 14.07
C ARG A 229 -28.92 -5.06 14.42
N ASP A 230 -27.75 -5.70 14.37
CA ASP A 230 -27.62 -7.13 14.58
C ASP A 230 -27.86 -7.49 16.06
N TYR A 231 -27.44 -6.64 17.00
CA TYR A 231 -27.79 -6.77 18.42
C TYR A 231 -29.29 -6.64 18.67
N ARG A 232 -29.95 -5.66 18.05
CA ARG A 232 -31.42 -5.51 18.14
C ARG A 232 -32.16 -6.74 17.60
N LYS A 233 -31.69 -7.30 16.48
CA LYS A 233 -32.26 -8.55 15.92
C LYS A 233 -32.05 -9.74 16.85
N ALA A 234 -30.93 -9.79 17.58
CA ALA A 234 -30.64 -10.82 18.58
C ALA A 234 -31.42 -10.62 19.90
N GLY A 235 -32.23 -9.56 20.03
CA GLY A 235 -33.02 -9.28 21.23
C GLY A 235 -32.24 -8.59 22.35
N ALA A 236 -31.02 -8.10 22.08
CA ALA A 236 -30.26 -7.33 23.05
C ALA A 236 -30.82 -5.91 23.17
N TYR A 237 -30.98 -5.42 24.40
CA TYR A 237 -31.32 -4.03 24.66
C TYR A 237 -30.03 -3.21 24.66
N LEU A 238 -29.97 -2.13 23.89
CA LEU A 238 -28.83 -1.21 23.94
C LEU A 238 -29.20 -0.06 24.86
N ASP A 239 -28.35 0.26 25.83
CA ASP A 239 -28.53 1.43 26.67
C ASP A 239 -28.46 2.70 25.80
N PRO A 240 -29.52 3.54 25.75
CA PRO A 240 -29.54 4.74 24.92
C PRO A 240 -28.45 5.76 25.24
N ALA A 241 -27.92 5.77 26.47
CA ALA A 241 -26.91 6.75 26.90
C ALA A 241 -25.49 6.35 26.50
N THR A 242 -25.19 5.05 26.46
CA THR A 242 -23.83 4.53 26.25
C THR A 242 -23.66 3.79 24.94
N MET A 243 -24.77 3.45 24.26
CA MET A 243 -24.82 2.55 23.10
C MET A 243 -24.20 1.17 23.37
N GLN A 244 -24.00 0.81 24.64
CA GLN A 244 -23.48 -0.49 25.02
C GLN A 244 -24.61 -1.52 25.11
N PRO A 245 -24.35 -2.78 24.74
CA PRO A 245 -25.31 -3.85 24.92
C PRO A 245 -25.54 -4.09 26.41
N PHE A 246 -26.75 -3.80 26.86
CA PHE A 246 -27.29 -4.27 28.11
C PHE A 246 -27.87 -5.66 27.84
N VAL A 247 -27.15 -6.70 28.27
CA VAL A 247 -27.74 -8.03 28.37
C VAL A 247 -28.58 -8.00 29.66
N PRO A 248 -29.91 -7.87 29.62
CA PRO A 248 -30.70 -8.06 30.84
C PRO A 248 -30.35 -9.46 31.35
N TYR A 249 -30.09 -9.61 32.64
CA TYR A 249 -29.80 -10.90 33.28
C TYR A 249 -30.74 -11.98 32.74
N LEU A 250 -30.22 -12.85 31.87
CA LEU A 250 -31.03 -13.87 31.22
C LEU A 250 -31.13 -15.06 32.18
N PRO A 251 -32.34 -15.61 32.41
CA PRO A 251 -32.48 -16.80 33.23
C PRO A 251 -31.58 -17.93 32.68
N PRO A 252 -31.00 -18.76 33.56
CA PRO A 252 -30.30 -19.97 33.12
C PRO A 252 -31.22 -20.81 32.22
N GLY A 253 -30.83 -21.04 30.96
CA GLY A 253 -31.58 -21.83 29.97
C GLY A 253 -31.93 -21.10 28.65
N TRP A 254 -31.74 -19.78 28.54
CA TRP A 254 -32.13 -19.06 27.31
C TRP A 254 -31.28 -19.35 26.07
N PHE A 255 -30.11 -19.99 26.24
CA PHE A 255 -29.26 -20.45 25.15
C PHE A 255 -29.38 -21.96 24.87
N GLU A 256 -30.28 -22.69 25.54
CA GLU A 256 -30.50 -24.10 25.25
C GLU A 256 -31.26 -24.26 23.92
N GLY A 257 -30.52 -24.47 22.83
CA GLY A 257 -31.07 -24.90 21.54
C GLY A 257 -30.71 -24.05 20.32
N ARG A 258 -29.91 -22.99 20.45
CA ARG A 258 -29.31 -22.29 19.29
C ARG A 258 -27.80 -22.40 19.36
N GLU A 259 -27.20 -22.81 18.24
CA GLU A 259 -25.76 -22.89 18.05
C GLU A 259 -25.09 -21.64 18.61
N ARG A 260 -24.08 -21.85 19.48
CA ARG A 260 -23.22 -20.80 20.00
C ARG A 260 -22.70 -19.98 18.82
N TRP A 261 -23.22 -18.77 18.68
CA TRP A 261 -22.44 -17.73 18.03
C TRP A 261 -21.33 -17.42 19.01
N ASP A 262 -20.08 -17.71 18.63
CA ASP A 262 -18.88 -17.26 19.33
C ASP A 262 -18.82 -15.72 19.22
N VAL A 263 -19.70 -15.06 19.96
CA VAL A 263 -19.61 -13.64 20.26
C VAL A 263 -18.49 -13.54 21.29
N ILE A 264 -17.26 -13.56 20.80
CA ILE A 264 -16.10 -13.15 21.58
C ILE A 264 -16.42 -11.73 22.04
N TYR A 265 -16.72 -11.60 23.33
CA TYR A 265 -16.82 -10.32 24.03
C TYR A 265 -15.54 -9.54 23.74
N ARG A 266 -15.61 -8.59 22.80
CA ARG A 266 -14.55 -7.62 22.58
C ARG A 266 -14.69 -6.59 23.69
N TRP A 267 -14.06 -6.89 24.82
CA TRP A 267 -13.83 -5.94 25.90
C TRP A 267 -13.14 -4.70 25.32
N SER A 268 -13.89 -3.61 25.15
CA SER A 268 -13.31 -2.30 24.90
C SER A 268 -13.24 -1.54 26.23
N ARG A 269 -12.02 -1.04 26.51
CA ARG A 269 -11.61 -0.09 27.56
C ARG A 269 -11.05 -0.68 28.86
N GLY A 270 -9.72 -0.77 28.89
CA GLY A 270 -8.90 -1.05 30.06
C GLY A 270 -7.41 -1.11 29.71
N TYR A 271 -6.91 -0.14 28.95
CA TYR A 271 -5.47 0.12 28.84
C TYR A 271 -5.12 1.20 29.87
N GLU A 272 -5.24 0.85 31.15
CA GLU A 272 -4.60 1.55 32.25
C GLU A 272 -4.38 0.50 33.36
N GLU A 273 -3.17 0.46 33.91
CA GLU A 273 -2.69 -0.43 34.97
C GLU A 273 -2.20 -1.85 34.58
N SER A 274 -1.01 -1.94 33.98
CA SER A 274 0.00 -2.92 34.42
C SER A 274 1.41 -2.58 33.89
N TYR A 275 2.01 -1.53 34.45
CA TYR A 275 3.46 -1.45 34.63
C TYR A 275 3.70 -0.98 36.07
N ARG A 276 3.87 -1.95 36.96
CA ARG A 276 4.73 -1.85 38.14
C ARG A 276 5.82 -2.89 37.96
#